data_AF-A0A348D9Q0-F1
#
_entry.id   AF-A0A348D9Q0-F1
#
_cell.length_a   1.000
_cell.length_b   1.000
_cell.length_c   1.000
_cell.angle_alpha   90.00
_cell.angle_beta   90.00
_cell.angle_gamma   90.00
#
_symmetry.space_group_name_H-M   'P 1'
#
loop_
_entity.id
_entity.type
_entity.pdbx_description
1 polymer ?
#
loop_
_entity_poly.entity_id
_entity_poly.type
_entity_poly.pdbx_seq_one_letter_code
_entity_poly.pdbx_strand_id
1 'polypeptide(L)'
;MNPLPRISSERLAALPVGSRLKLGSQIVKLTGRGPFTYSDGRTEDIIEYVDSRGVAGSHAESIFLASATEHLNSVMCDKCGQLRHPDDCDVRTIHTAMASRTAHFCHDKGCAERFFLLHPAQSTRTRKRGW
;
A
#
# COMPACT_ATOMS: atom_id res chain seq x y z
N MET A 1 -14.31 11.51 6.94
CA MET A 1 -13.77 10.24 6.40
C MET A 1 -12.54 9.86 7.21
N ASN A 2 -12.50 8.64 7.77
CA ASN A 2 -11.42 8.23 8.69
C ASN A 2 -10.37 7.37 7.98
N PRO A 3 -9.08 7.53 8.32
CA PRO A 3 -8.05 6.65 7.78
C PRO A 3 -8.27 5.22 8.29
N LEU A 4 -8.08 4.25 7.41
CA LEU A 4 -8.13 2.83 7.76
C LEU A 4 -6.84 2.47 8.52
N PRO A 5 -6.95 1.76 9.66
CA PRO A 5 -5.80 1.39 10.44
C PRO A 5 -4.92 0.39 9.68
N ARG A 6 -3.62 0.50 9.92
CA ARG A 6 -2.66 -0.58 9.62
C ARG A 6 -2.80 -1.66 10.68
N ILE A 7 -2.35 -2.87 10.34
CA ILE A 7 -2.31 -3.94 11.32
C ILE A 7 -1.29 -3.62 12.42
N SER A 8 -1.66 -3.91 13.68
CA SER A 8 -0.74 -3.79 14.82
C SER A 8 0.02 -5.11 15.03
N SER A 9 1.10 -5.09 15.80
CA SER A 9 1.87 -6.31 16.11
C SER A 9 1.03 -7.30 16.91
N GLU A 10 0.24 -6.83 17.88
CA GLU A 10 -0.65 -7.67 18.68
C GLU A 10 -1.73 -8.30 17.79
N ARG A 11 -2.29 -7.53 16.86
CA ARG A 11 -3.31 -8.03 15.95
C ARG A 11 -2.72 -9.04 14.98
N LEU A 12 -1.54 -8.79 14.45
CA LEU A 12 -0.82 -9.70 13.55
C LEU A 12 -0.48 -11.02 14.25
N ALA A 13 -0.07 -10.99 15.53
CA ALA A 13 0.19 -12.19 16.33
C ALA A 13 -1.06 -13.05 16.56
N ALA A 14 -2.23 -12.41 16.67
CA ALA A 14 -3.50 -13.08 16.92
C ALA A 14 -4.16 -13.67 15.67
N LEU A 15 -3.65 -13.36 14.46
CA LEU A 15 -4.24 -13.84 13.23
C LEU A 15 -3.88 -15.31 12.98
N PRO A 16 -4.87 -16.17 12.67
CA PRO A 16 -4.58 -17.54 12.30
C PRO A 16 -3.87 -17.61 10.95
N VAL A 17 -3.09 -18.67 10.76
CA VAL A 17 -2.55 -19.04 9.46
C VAL A 17 -3.69 -19.13 8.44
N GLY A 18 -3.46 -18.54 7.28
CA GLY A 18 -4.44 -18.44 6.21
C GLY A 18 -5.27 -17.16 6.21
N SER A 19 -5.09 -16.28 7.20
CA SER A 19 -5.68 -14.94 7.19
C SER A 19 -5.22 -14.15 5.98
N ARG A 20 -6.14 -13.40 5.37
CA ARG A 20 -5.87 -12.55 4.21
C ARG A 20 -5.64 -11.13 4.66
N LEU A 21 -4.56 -10.53 4.17
CA LEU A 21 -4.22 -9.15 4.44
C LEU A 21 -3.90 -8.43 3.14
N LYS A 22 -4.22 -7.14 3.07
CA LYS A 22 -3.72 -6.28 2.01
C LYS A 22 -2.34 -5.78 2.40
N LEU A 23 -1.35 -6.03 1.56
CA LEU A 23 0.02 -5.55 1.69
C LEU A 23 0.33 -4.67 0.46
N GLY A 24 0.29 -3.35 0.63
CA GLY A 24 0.41 -2.44 -0.51
C GLY A 24 -0.71 -2.66 -1.55
N SER A 25 -0.34 -2.98 -2.78
CA SER A 25 -1.29 -3.24 -3.88
C SER A 25 -1.79 -4.68 -3.96
N GLN A 26 -1.21 -5.60 -3.20
CA GLN A 26 -1.51 -7.04 -3.28
C GLN A 26 -2.29 -7.54 -2.06
N ILE A 27 -3.05 -8.61 -2.24
CA ILE A 27 -3.63 -9.39 -1.14
C ILE A 27 -2.78 -10.63 -0.96
N VAL A 28 -2.32 -10.86 0.27
CA VAL A 28 -1.48 -11.99 0.66
C VAL A 28 -2.19 -12.84 1.70
N LYS A 29 -1.82 -14.11 1.77
CA LYS A 29 -2.30 -15.08 2.76
C LYS A 29 -1.16 -15.40 3.73
N LEU A 30 -1.35 -15.14 5.02
CA LEU A 30 -0.35 -15.47 6.03
C LEU A 30 -0.10 -16.97 6.09
N THR A 31 1.16 -17.37 6.13
CA THR A 31 1.58 -18.77 6.29
C THR A 31 2.37 -19.01 7.56
N GLY A 32 3.08 -18.00 8.07
CA GLY A 32 3.90 -18.15 9.27
C GLY A 32 4.41 -16.82 9.81
N ARG A 33 4.92 -16.88 11.04
CA ARG A 33 5.68 -15.82 11.69
C ARG A 33 6.76 -16.50 12.53
N GLY A 34 7.99 -16.01 12.46
CA GLY A 34 9.06 -16.52 13.30
C GLY A 34 10.32 -15.66 13.28
N PRO A 35 11.21 -15.85 14.26
CA PRO A 35 12.45 -15.10 14.34
C PRO A 35 13.43 -15.57 13.25
N PHE A 36 14.13 -14.62 12.65
CA PHE A 36 15.24 -14.85 11.74
C PHE A 36 16.46 -14.09 12.21
N THR A 37 17.59 -14.79 12.28
CA THR A 37 18.88 -14.19 12.66
C THR A 37 19.73 -14.01 11.41
N TYR A 38 20.07 -12.76 11.13
CA TYR A 38 20.97 -12.38 10.05
C TYR A 38 22.42 -12.77 10.39
N SER A 39 23.27 -12.82 9.36
CA SER A 39 24.69 -13.16 9.51
C SER A 39 25.48 -12.16 10.37
N ASP A 40 24.95 -10.95 10.56
CA ASP A 40 25.51 -9.91 11.44
C ASP A 40 25.06 -10.06 12.91
N GLY A 41 24.28 -11.10 13.22
CA GLY A 41 23.80 -11.40 14.57
C GLY A 41 22.52 -10.67 14.97
N ARG A 42 21.94 -9.83 14.09
CA ARG A 42 20.62 -9.22 14.35
C ARG A 42 19.52 -10.26 14.22
N THR A 43 18.55 -10.23 15.14
CA THR A 43 17.34 -11.06 15.05
C THR A 43 16.13 -10.17 14.81
N GLU A 44 15.31 -10.51 13.82
CA GLU A 44 14.03 -9.86 13.53
C GLU A 44 12.95 -10.91 13.30
N ASP A 45 11.71 -10.58 13.66
CA ASP A 45 10.55 -11.39 13.28
C ASP A 45 10.27 -11.22 11.79
N ILE A 46 10.15 -12.36 11.10
CA ILE A 46 9.80 -12.44 9.69
C ILE A 46 8.37 -12.96 9.58
N ILE A 47 7.59 -12.29 8.73
CA ILE A 47 6.26 -12.70 8.33
C ILE A 47 6.36 -13.43 7.01
N GLU A 48 5.87 -14.66 6.99
CA GLU A 48 5.80 -15.50 5.81
C GLU A 48 4.37 -15.48 5.26
N TYR A 49 4.27 -15.38 3.94
CA TYR A 49 3.00 -15.33 3.26
C TYR A 49 3.07 -15.91 1.86
N VAL A 50 1.91 -16.11 1.26
CA VAL A 50 1.75 -16.47 -0.15
C VAL A 50 0.94 -15.37 -0.84
N ASP A 51 1.44 -14.89 -1.98
CA ASP A 51 0.74 -13.89 -2.79
C ASP A 51 -0.47 -14.48 -3.54
N SER A 52 -1.24 -13.65 -4.22
CA SER A 52 -2.43 -14.09 -4.97
C SER A 52 -2.12 -15.04 -6.13
N ARG A 53 -0.85 -15.17 -6.54
CA ARG A 53 -0.39 -16.08 -7.60
C ARG A 53 0.14 -17.40 -7.04
N GLY A 54 0.12 -17.58 -5.71
CA GLY A 54 0.67 -18.77 -5.06
C GLY A 54 2.18 -18.69 -4.81
N VAL A 55 2.81 -17.53 -5.03
CA VAL A 55 4.25 -17.35 -4.82
C VAL A 55 4.51 -17.05 -3.35
N ALA A 56 5.40 -17.84 -2.73
CA ALA A 56 5.85 -17.60 -1.37
C ALA A 56 6.69 -16.33 -1.29
N GLY A 57 6.46 -15.54 -0.25
CA GLY A 57 7.22 -14.35 0.05
C GLY A 57 7.41 -14.18 1.56
N SER A 58 8.39 -13.37 1.92
CA SER A 58 8.64 -13.04 3.31
C SER A 58 9.11 -11.60 3.45
N HIS A 59 8.73 -10.97 4.55
CA HIS A 59 9.17 -9.63 4.91
C HIS A 59 9.40 -9.54 6.41
N ALA A 60 10.30 -8.64 6.82
CA ALA A 60 10.41 -8.25 8.21
C ALA A 60 9.06 -7.73 8.73
N GLU A 61 8.72 -8.06 9.98
CA GLU A 61 7.47 -7.63 10.60
C GLU A 61 7.29 -6.12 10.55
N SER A 62 8.37 -5.35 10.73
CA SER A 62 8.36 -3.88 10.62
C SER A 62 7.79 -3.37 9.29
N ILE A 63 8.14 -4.01 8.17
CA ILE A 63 7.61 -3.67 6.84
C ILE A 63 6.13 -4.01 6.76
N PHE A 64 5.75 -5.14 7.33
CA PHE A 64 4.37 -5.62 7.38
C PHE A 64 3.49 -4.65 8.17
N LEU A 65 3.91 -4.22 9.37
CA LEU A 65 3.19 -3.26 10.21
C LEU A 65 3.08 -1.87 9.55
N ALA A 66 4.10 -1.47 8.78
CA ALA A 66 4.10 -0.20 8.07
C ALA A 66 3.18 -0.17 6.83
N SER A 67 2.75 -1.33 6.33
CA SER A 67 2.11 -1.42 5.00
C SER A 67 0.83 -2.23 4.96
N ALA A 68 0.65 -3.19 5.87
CA ALA A 68 -0.42 -4.16 5.79
C ALA A 68 -1.68 -3.70 6.55
N THR A 69 -2.83 -4.18 6.09
CA THR A 69 -4.13 -3.93 6.72
C THR A 69 -5.10 -5.10 6.48
N GLU A 70 -6.05 -5.29 7.40
CA GLU A 70 -7.16 -6.22 7.23
C GLU A 70 -8.21 -5.69 6.23
N HIS A 71 -8.17 -4.40 5.90
CA HIS A 71 -9.08 -3.78 4.94
C HIS A 71 -8.67 -4.07 3.49
N LEU A 72 -9.13 -5.21 2.94
CA LEU A 72 -8.71 -5.71 1.62
C LEU A 72 -9.03 -4.78 0.44
N ASN A 73 -10.08 -3.98 0.56
CA ASN A 73 -10.49 -3.02 -0.47
C ASN A 73 -9.80 -1.66 -0.32
N SER A 74 -8.98 -1.47 0.71
CA SER A 74 -8.32 -0.18 0.97
C SER A 74 -7.42 0.25 -0.21
N VAL A 75 -7.32 1.55 -0.41
CA VAL A 75 -6.37 2.18 -1.32
C VAL A 75 -5.49 3.14 -0.54
N MET A 76 -4.22 3.24 -0.92
CA MET A 76 -3.29 4.17 -0.31
C MET A 76 -3.32 5.50 -1.06
N CYS A 77 -3.46 6.60 -0.33
CA CYS A 77 -3.38 7.91 -0.95
C CYS A 77 -1.95 8.22 -1.39
N ASP A 78 -1.78 8.56 -2.67
CA ASP A 78 -0.48 8.88 -3.28
C ASP A 78 0.18 10.16 -2.72
N LYS A 79 -0.60 11.05 -2.08
CA LYS A 79 -0.06 12.28 -1.48
C LYS A 79 0.34 12.14 -0.02
N CYS A 80 -0.50 11.48 0.79
CA CYS A 80 -0.34 11.47 2.26
C CYS A 80 -0.04 10.07 2.82
N GLY A 81 -0.07 9.02 2.00
CA GLY A 81 0.25 7.65 2.41
C GLY A 81 -0.75 7.02 3.38
N GLN A 82 -1.92 7.65 3.62
CA GLN A 82 -2.97 7.09 4.44
C GLN A 82 -3.79 6.07 3.65
N LEU A 83 -4.15 4.96 4.30
CA LEU A 83 -5.08 3.98 3.75
C LEU A 83 -6.51 4.50 3.89
N ARG A 84 -7.29 4.40 2.82
CA ARG A 84 -8.67 4.91 2.73
C ARG A 84 -9.58 3.91 2.05
N HIS A 85 -10.88 4.07 2.26
CA HIS A 85 -11.85 3.40 1.40
C HIS A 85 -11.78 4.02 -0.01
N PRO A 86 -11.94 3.25 -1.10
CA PRO A 86 -11.93 3.80 -2.46
C PRO A 86 -12.93 4.94 -2.67
N ASP A 87 -14.10 4.87 -2.04
CA ASP A 87 -15.15 5.90 -2.15
C ASP A 87 -14.79 7.22 -1.47
N ASP A 88 -13.79 7.21 -0.57
CA ASP A 88 -13.24 8.41 0.08
C ASP A 88 -12.12 9.07 -0.75
N CYS A 89 -11.88 8.57 -1.97
CA CYS A 89 -10.76 8.94 -2.80
C CYS A 89 -11.17 9.43 -4.21
N ASP A 90 -10.57 10.54 -4.63
CA ASP A 90 -10.56 10.93 -6.02
C ASP A 90 -9.54 10.10 -6.80
N VAL A 91 -9.95 9.59 -7.95
CA VAL A 91 -9.08 8.85 -8.86
C VAL A 91 -8.51 9.79 -9.92
N ARG A 92 -7.19 9.83 -10.05
CA ARG A 92 -6.49 10.61 -11.09
C ARG A 92 -5.43 9.76 -11.77
N THR A 93 -5.07 10.13 -12.99
CA THR A 93 -3.93 9.50 -13.68
C THR A 93 -2.69 10.34 -13.44
N ILE A 94 -1.64 9.69 -12.93
CA ILE A 94 -0.30 10.27 -12.85
C ILE A 94 0.44 9.87 -14.12
N HIS A 95 0.95 10.87 -14.84
CA HIS A 95 1.83 10.66 -15.97
C HIS A 95 3.28 10.85 -15.54
N THR A 96 4.16 9.97 -15.99
CA THR A 96 5.61 10.15 -15.93
C THR A 96 6.16 10.11 -17.35
N ALA A 97 7.44 10.41 -17.53
CA ALA A 97 8.09 10.35 -18.84
C ALA A 97 7.99 8.96 -19.50
N MET A 98 7.87 7.90 -18.69
CA MET A 98 7.90 6.51 -19.16
C MET A 98 6.56 5.78 -19.05
N ALA A 99 5.66 6.22 -18.17
CA ALA A 99 4.42 5.47 -17.89
C ALA A 99 3.27 6.37 -17.44
N SER A 100 2.06 5.81 -17.46
CA SER A 100 0.91 6.38 -16.78
C SER A 100 0.36 5.37 -15.79
N ARG A 101 -0.01 5.81 -14.60
CA ARG A 101 -0.65 4.95 -13.60
C ARG A 101 -1.86 5.64 -12.97
N THR A 102 -2.86 4.84 -12.62
CA THR A 102 -3.98 5.27 -11.79
C THR A 102 -3.49 5.52 -10.36
N ALA A 103 -3.96 6.60 -9.77
CA ALA A 103 -3.58 7.06 -8.44
C ALA A 103 -4.82 7.48 -7.65
N HIS A 104 -4.76 7.29 -6.33
CA HIS A 104 -5.86 7.59 -5.42
C HIS A 104 -5.47 8.75 -4.50
N PHE A 105 -6.37 9.71 -4.33
CA PHE A 105 -6.14 10.90 -3.52
C PHE A 105 -7.28 11.11 -2.53
N CYS A 106 -7.00 11.42 -1.27
CA CYS A 106 -8.07 11.71 -0.32
C CYS A 106 -8.91 12.91 -0.78
N HIS A 107 -10.22 12.74 -0.80
CA HIS A 107 -11.18 13.77 -1.19
C HIS A 107 -11.18 14.94 -0.19
N ASP A 108 -11.16 14.63 1.10
CA ASP A 108 -11.32 15.57 2.22
C ASP A 108 -10.20 16.63 2.36
N LYS A 109 -9.00 16.36 1.85
CA LYS A 109 -7.78 17.15 2.11
C LYS A 109 -7.23 17.87 0.88
N GLY A 110 -7.96 17.85 -0.25
CA GLY A 110 -7.46 18.37 -1.52
C GLY A 110 -6.14 17.71 -1.93
N CYS A 111 -5.97 16.41 -1.62
CA CYS A 111 -4.69 15.73 -1.77
C CYS A 111 -4.23 15.67 -3.23
N ALA A 112 -5.15 15.57 -4.18
CA ALA A 112 -4.85 15.56 -5.61
C ALA A 112 -4.22 16.89 -6.05
N GLU A 113 -4.85 18.02 -5.73
CA GLU A 113 -4.37 19.36 -6.10
C GLU A 113 -2.99 19.62 -5.51
N ARG A 114 -2.82 19.33 -4.22
CA ARG A 114 -1.53 19.50 -3.52
C ARG A 114 -0.44 18.60 -4.09
N PHE A 115 -0.79 17.42 -4.58
CA PHE A 115 0.17 16.53 -5.25
C PHE A 115 0.64 17.11 -6.57
N PHE A 116 -0.28 17.53 -7.44
CA PHE A 116 0.08 18.06 -8.75
C PHE A 116 0.71 19.46 -8.70
N LEU A 117 0.46 20.25 -7.64
CA LEU A 117 1.21 21.47 -7.37
C LEU A 117 2.69 21.19 -7.06
N LEU A 118 2.99 20.11 -6.33
CA LEU A 118 4.37 19.69 -6.02
C LEU A 118 5.02 18.93 -7.18
N HIS A 119 4.22 18.29 -8.02
CA HIS A 119 4.66 17.46 -9.14
C HIS A 119 3.99 17.90 -10.46
N PRO A 120 4.23 19.15 -10.92
CA PRO A 120 3.52 19.72 -12.07
C PRO A 120 3.74 18.93 -13.36
N ALA A 121 4.95 18.40 -13.55
CA ALA A 121 5.34 17.56 -14.69
C ALA A 121 4.56 16.23 -14.75
N GLN A 122 3.86 15.85 -13.68
CA GLN A 122 3.08 14.61 -13.61
C GLN A 122 1.59 14.80 -13.88
N SER A 123 1.12 16.04 -13.94
CA SER A 123 -0.30 16.38 -14.19
C SER A 123 -0.67 16.37 -15.67
N THR A 124 0.32 16.42 -16.55
CA THR A 124 0.12 16.83 -17.93
C THR A 124 0.20 15.67 -18.92
N ARG A 125 -0.96 15.26 -19.43
CA ARG A 125 -1.04 14.80 -20.82
C ARG A 125 -2.30 15.28 -21.52
N THR A 126 -2.59 16.58 -21.47
CA THR A 126 -3.40 17.21 -22.51
C THR A 126 -2.51 17.35 -23.75
N ARG A 127 -2.33 16.28 -24.54
CA ARG A 127 -1.95 16.46 -25.94
C ARG A 127 -3.09 17.29 -26.56
N LYS A 128 -2.90 18.60 -26.72
CA LYS A 128 -3.70 19.38 -27.66
C LYS A 128 -3.51 18.67 -29.01
N ARG A 129 -4.52 17.92 -29.46
CA ARG A 129 -4.66 17.60 -30.88
C ARG A 129 -4.98 18.94 -31.54
N GLY A 130 -3.95 19.62 -32.03
CA GLY A 130 -4.15 20.67 -33.03
C GLY A 130 -4.68 19.98 -34.28
N TRP A 131 -5.87 20.39 -34.70
CA TRP A 131 -6.31 20.30 -36.09
C TRP A 131 -5.93 21.60 -36.76
#